data_AF-A0A8C0G7Z3-F1
#
_entry.id   AF-A0A8C0G7Z3-F1
#
_cell.length_a   1.000
_cell.length_b   1.000
_cell.length_c   1.000
_cell.angle_alpha   90.00
_cell.angle_beta   90.00
_cell.angle_gamma   90.00
#
_symmetry.space_group_name_H-M   'P 1'
#
loop_
_entity.id
_entity.type
_entity.pdbx_description
1 polymer ?
#
loop_
_entity_poly.entity_id
_entity_poly.type
_entity_poly.pdbx_seq_one_letter_code
_entity_poly.pdbx_strand_id
1 'polypeptide(L)'
;LQRKINWICLEPGSVVITSQSVDATFKPQFEQVILGKTVIRSTNLDDQLAKELMQCSKEINEFNTVIGNTMCTLDFYEGQARLDGAICLYVEEEKLQYLKAAYDAGVRNIEMESSVFAALCNLSGVRAAVVCVTLLNRLEGDQISSSHDVLVEYQQRPQKLVGHFIKKCLGKV
;
A
#
# COMPACT_ATOMS: atom_id res chain seq x y z
N LEU A 1 9.54 15.20 -0.44
CA LEU A 1 8.42 14.44 0.13
C LEU A 1 8.67 12.95 -0.07
N GLN A 2 9.25 12.28 0.93
CA GLN A 2 9.30 10.82 0.96
C GLN A 2 7.87 10.31 1.19
N ARG A 3 7.29 9.62 0.21
CA ARG A 3 6.01 8.92 0.36
C ARG A 3 6.21 7.80 1.39
N LYS A 4 5.78 8.03 2.63
CA LYS A 4 5.98 7.10 3.75
C LYS A 4 4.91 6.01 3.67
N ILE A 5 5.31 4.81 3.23
CA ILE A 5 4.45 3.63 3.17
C ILE A 5 4.81 2.71 4.35
N ASN A 6 3.82 2.37 5.16
CA ASN A 6 3.95 1.70 6.46
C ASN A 6 3.31 0.30 6.41
N TRP A 7 3.81 -0.72 7.12
CA TRP A 7 3.46 -2.13 6.86
C TRP A 7 2.99 -2.88 8.07
N ILE A 8 2.28 -3.98 7.86
CA ILE A 8 1.86 -4.87 8.94
C ILE A 8 2.42 -6.27 8.64
N CYS A 9 3.30 -6.78 9.51
CA CYS A 9 3.90 -8.12 9.44
C CYS A 9 4.79 -8.44 8.22
N LEU A 10 5.36 -7.46 7.52
CA LEU A 10 6.32 -7.74 6.43
C LEU A 10 7.69 -7.14 6.73
N GLU A 11 8.73 -7.86 6.32
CA GLU A 11 10.12 -7.38 6.37
C GLU A 11 10.25 -6.07 5.57
N PRO A 12 10.99 -5.06 6.10
CA PRO A 12 11.33 -3.85 5.37
C PRO A 12 11.97 -4.14 4.00
N GLY A 13 11.60 -3.36 2.99
CA GLY A 13 11.94 -3.54 1.59
C GLY A 13 11.04 -4.49 0.80
N SER A 14 10.12 -5.26 1.40
CA SER A 14 9.20 -6.09 0.59
C SER A 14 8.34 -5.22 -0.33
N VAL A 15 7.90 -5.72 -1.47
CA VAL A 15 7.02 -4.99 -2.40
C VAL A 15 5.61 -5.56 -2.30
N VAL A 16 4.60 -4.70 -2.30
CA VAL A 16 3.20 -5.13 -2.37
C VAL A 16 2.51 -4.59 -3.58
N ILE A 17 1.93 -5.54 -4.31
CA ILE A 17 1.01 -5.32 -5.40
C ILE A 17 -0.39 -5.35 -4.78
N THR A 18 -1.07 -4.22 -4.83
CA THR A 18 -2.36 -4.06 -4.17
C THR A 18 -3.44 -4.86 -4.90
N SER A 19 -4.14 -5.76 -4.21
CA SER A 19 -5.36 -6.40 -4.71
C SER A 19 -6.55 -5.45 -4.63
N GLN A 20 -6.80 -4.93 -3.43
CA GLN A 20 -7.84 -3.93 -3.17
C GLN A 20 -7.26 -2.83 -2.29
N SER A 21 -7.59 -1.58 -2.61
CA SER A 21 -7.42 -0.50 -1.65
C SER A 21 -8.60 -0.50 -0.69
N VAL A 22 -8.36 -0.45 0.61
CA VAL A 22 -9.41 -0.47 1.64
C VAL A 22 -9.34 0.78 2.51
N ASP A 23 -10.48 1.18 3.07
CA ASP A 23 -10.54 2.28 4.04
C ASP A 23 -10.00 1.85 5.43
N ALA A 24 -9.98 2.78 6.38
CA ALA A 24 -9.58 2.51 7.77
C ALA A 24 -10.54 1.57 8.54
N THR A 25 -11.63 1.11 7.90
CA THR A 25 -12.52 0.06 8.41
C THR A 25 -12.39 -1.25 7.62
N PHE A 26 -11.34 -1.35 6.79
CA PHE A 26 -10.96 -2.50 5.96
C PHE A 26 -11.96 -2.83 4.84
N LYS A 27 -12.79 -1.87 4.44
CA LYS A 27 -13.75 -2.05 3.34
C LYS A 27 -13.17 -1.54 2.01
N PRO A 28 -13.38 -2.25 0.89
CA PRO A 28 -12.89 -1.84 -0.43
C PRO A 28 -13.76 -0.73 -1.03
N GLN A 29 -13.70 0.45 -0.43
CA GLN A 29 -14.50 1.59 -0.80
C GLN A 29 -13.77 2.93 -0.64
N PHE A 30 -14.13 3.88 -1.49
CA PHE A 30 -13.69 5.28 -1.42
C PHE A 30 -14.92 6.17 -1.21
N GLU A 31 -14.94 6.89 -0.09
CA GLU A 31 -15.98 7.84 0.26
C GLU A 31 -15.60 9.25 -0.23
N GLN A 32 -16.52 9.92 -0.92
CA GLN A 32 -16.36 11.31 -1.34
C GLN A 32 -17.67 12.08 -1.13
N VAL A 33 -17.57 13.32 -0.63
CA VAL A 33 -18.70 14.24 -0.59
C VAL A 33 -18.82 15.01 -1.91
N ILE A 34 -19.98 14.92 -2.56
CA ILE A 34 -20.31 15.59 -3.82
C ILE A 34 -21.59 16.37 -3.63
N LEU A 35 -21.52 17.71 -3.75
CA LEU A 35 -22.66 18.61 -3.54
C LEU A 35 -23.36 18.37 -2.18
N GLY A 36 -22.56 18.13 -1.12
CA GLY A 36 -23.07 17.86 0.23
C GLY A 36 -23.63 16.46 0.46
N LYS A 37 -23.52 15.55 -0.53
CA LYS A 37 -23.98 14.16 -0.41
C LYS A 37 -22.80 13.20 -0.39
N THR A 38 -22.83 12.23 0.51
CA THR A 38 -21.85 11.14 0.54
C THR A 38 -22.06 10.20 -0.65
N VAL A 39 -20.99 9.95 -1.39
CA VAL A 39 -20.93 9.02 -2.52
C VAL A 39 -19.83 8.01 -2.26
N ILE A 40 -20.16 6.73 -2.40
CA ILE A 40 -19.24 5.62 -2.18
C ILE A 40 -18.91 4.98 -3.53
N ARG A 41 -17.63 4.68 -3.77
CA ARG A 41 -17.13 4.04 -4.99
C ARG A 41 -16.27 2.83 -4.67
N SER A 42 -16.31 1.82 -5.54
CA SER A 42 -15.44 0.64 -5.43
C SER A 42 -13.98 0.99 -5.75
N THR A 43 -13.07 0.36 -5.01
CA THR A 43 -11.62 0.54 -5.08
C THR A 43 -10.89 -0.75 -5.49
N ASN A 44 -11.60 -1.66 -6.17
CA ASN A 44 -10.99 -2.86 -6.76
C ASN A 44 -9.96 -2.44 -7.81
N LEU A 45 -8.85 -3.18 -7.90
CA LEU A 45 -7.85 -3.04 -8.96
C LEU A 45 -7.92 -4.26 -9.90
N ASP A 46 -7.19 -4.21 -11.01
CA ASP A 46 -7.23 -5.27 -12.02
C ASP A 46 -6.45 -6.53 -11.56
N ASP A 47 -7.18 -7.60 -11.27
CA ASP A 47 -6.62 -8.88 -10.80
C ASP A 47 -5.61 -9.50 -11.77
N GLN A 48 -5.84 -9.34 -13.07
CA GLN A 48 -4.99 -9.93 -14.10
C GLN A 48 -3.67 -9.15 -14.18
N LEU A 49 -3.72 -7.83 -14.12
CA LEU A 49 -2.55 -6.96 -14.05
C LEU A 49 -1.73 -7.23 -12.78
N ALA A 50 -2.37 -7.47 -11.64
CA ALA A 50 -1.67 -7.84 -10.41
C ALA A 50 -0.92 -9.18 -10.56
N LYS A 51 -1.53 -10.18 -11.21
CA LYS A 51 -0.88 -11.48 -11.51
C LYS A 51 0.29 -11.32 -12.48
N GLU A 52 0.16 -10.49 -13.51
CA GLU A 52 1.23 -10.20 -14.46
C GLU A 52 2.43 -9.53 -13.77
N LEU A 53 2.18 -8.54 -12.91
CA LEU A 53 3.21 -7.91 -12.09
C LEU A 53 3.88 -8.90 -11.13
N MET A 54 3.10 -9.77 -10.47
CA MET A 54 3.65 -10.80 -9.61
C MET A 54 4.55 -11.77 -10.39
N GLN A 55 4.16 -12.14 -11.62
CA GLN A 55 5.00 -12.96 -12.48
C GLN A 55 6.31 -12.26 -12.86
N CYS A 56 6.26 -10.97 -13.19
CA CYS A 56 7.45 -10.15 -13.40
C CYS A 56 8.35 -10.11 -12.16
N SER A 57 7.78 -10.03 -10.97
CA SER A 57 8.58 -10.07 -9.73
C SER A 57 9.27 -11.41 -9.52
N LYS A 58 8.61 -12.53 -9.86
CA LYS A 58 9.21 -13.87 -9.78
C LYS A 58 10.35 -14.05 -10.78
N GLU A 59 10.27 -13.42 -11.96
CA GLU A 59 11.35 -13.40 -12.95
C GLU A 59 12.56 -12.59 -12.46
N ILE A 60 12.34 -11.44 -11.83
CA ILE A 60 13.41 -10.61 -11.27
C ILE A 60 14.07 -11.32 -10.08
N ASN A 61 13.27 -11.88 -9.17
CA ASN A 61 13.73 -12.65 -7.99
C ASN A 61 14.77 -11.93 -7.10
N GLU A 62 14.71 -10.60 -7.00
CA GLU A 62 15.65 -9.79 -6.20
C GLU A 62 15.10 -9.39 -4.82
N PHE A 63 13.78 -9.31 -4.68
CA PHE A 63 13.11 -8.84 -3.47
C PHE A 63 11.81 -9.57 -3.25
N ASN A 64 11.43 -9.72 -1.97
CA ASN A 64 10.17 -10.31 -1.58
C ASN A 64 9.01 -9.46 -2.12
N THR A 65 8.05 -10.09 -2.78
CA THR A 65 6.85 -9.43 -3.30
C THR A 65 5.62 -10.23 -2.93
N VAL A 66 4.59 -9.57 -2.43
CA VAL A 66 3.29 -10.20 -2.13
C VAL A 66 2.14 -9.44 -2.79
N ILE A 67 1.01 -10.14 -3.00
CA ILE A 67 -0.27 -9.50 -3.30
C ILE A 67 -1.04 -9.41 -1.98
N GLY A 68 -1.63 -8.25 -1.70
CA GLY A 68 -2.44 -8.03 -0.51
C GLY A 68 -3.23 -6.74 -0.57
N ASN A 69 -4.11 -6.54 0.41
CA ASN A 69 -4.89 -5.31 0.50
C ASN A 69 -4.00 -4.16 1.02
N THR A 70 -4.28 -2.96 0.54
CA THR A 70 -3.61 -1.73 0.98
C THR A 70 -4.62 -0.85 1.71
N MET A 71 -4.38 -0.54 2.98
CA MET A 71 -5.18 0.42 3.71
C MET A 71 -4.79 1.85 3.32
N CYS A 72 -5.74 2.63 2.83
CA CYS A 72 -5.52 4.02 2.45
C CYS A 72 -6.08 4.95 3.54
N THR A 73 -5.25 5.83 4.09
CA THR A 73 -5.62 6.73 5.19
C THR A 73 -5.54 8.20 4.76
N LEU A 74 -6.26 9.08 5.46
CA LEU A 74 -6.26 10.51 5.20
C LEU A 74 -5.23 11.29 6.03
N ASP A 75 -4.77 10.67 7.12
CA ASP A 75 -3.74 11.21 8.01
C ASP A 75 -2.63 10.17 8.19
N PHE A 76 -1.39 10.66 8.33
CA PHE A 76 -0.19 9.84 8.48
C PHE A 76 0.00 9.34 9.91
N TYR A 77 -0.43 10.09 10.93
CA TYR A 77 -0.20 9.79 12.33
C TYR A 77 -1.37 9.02 12.94
N GLU A 78 -2.37 9.71 13.46
CA GLU A 78 -3.57 9.12 14.06
C GLU A 78 -4.32 8.23 13.06
N GLY A 79 -4.39 8.66 11.79
CA GLY A 79 -5.01 7.88 10.73
C GLY A 79 -4.33 6.52 10.48
N GLN A 80 -3.05 6.39 10.84
CA GLN A 80 -2.30 5.13 10.74
C GLN A 80 -1.97 4.53 12.11
N ALA A 81 -2.65 4.96 13.19
CA ALA A 81 -2.42 4.50 14.55
C ALA A 81 -0.95 4.62 15.02
N ARG A 82 -0.26 5.71 14.67
CA ARG A 82 1.12 5.95 15.14
C ARG A 82 1.13 6.59 16.52
N LEU A 83 2.12 6.26 17.35
CA LEU A 83 2.27 6.83 18.70
C LEU A 83 3.22 8.05 18.75
N ASP A 84 3.79 8.42 17.60
CA ASP A 84 4.84 9.44 17.48
C ASP A 84 4.37 10.72 16.79
N GLY A 85 3.04 10.93 16.76
CA GLY A 85 2.43 12.18 16.34
C GLY A 85 2.40 13.22 17.45
N ALA A 86 2.10 14.47 17.08
CA ALA A 86 1.90 15.55 18.05
C ALA A 86 0.65 15.34 18.93
N ILE A 87 -0.36 14.64 18.39
CA ILE A 87 -1.59 14.26 19.06
C ILE A 87 -1.70 12.73 18.99
N CYS A 88 -1.97 12.10 20.12
CA CYS A 88 -2.18 10.66 20.24
C CYS A 88 -3.07 10.39 21.45
N LEU A 89 -4.29 9.89 21.21
CA LEU A 89 -5.30 9.65 22.24
C LEU A 89 -5.60 8.16 22.45
N TYR A 90 -4.66 7.29 22.10
CA TYR A 90 -4.70 5.84 22.25
C TYR A 90 -3.34 5.31 22.71
N VAL A 91 -3.32 4.08 23.22
CA VAL A 91 -2.11 3.41 23.71
C VAL A 91 -1.59 2.33 22.74
N GLU A 92 -0.39 1.81 23.01
CA GLU A 92 0.26 0.80 22.16
C GLU A 92 -0.57 -0.48 22.00
N GLU A 93 -1.23 -0.95 23.05
CA GLU A 93 -2.12 -2.12 23.00
C GLU A 93 -3.23 -1.95 21.95
N GLU A 94 -3.89 -0.78 21.93
CA GLU A 94 -4.98 -0.45 21.00
C GLU A 94 -4.46 -0.35 19.56
N LYS A 95 -3.30 0.28 19.36
CA LYS A 95 -2.58 0.29 18.07
C LYS A 95 -2.34 -1.14 17.58
N LEU A 96 -1.73 -1.99 18.40
CA LEU A 96 -1.39 -3.35 18.00
C LEU A 96 -2.62 -4.19 17.72
N GLN A 97 -3.70 -4.02 18.48
CA GLN A 97 -4.99 -4.67 18.23
C GLN A 97 -5.56 -4.24 16.87
N TYR A 98 -5.56 -2.94 16.56
CA TYR A 98 -6.05 -2.42 15.28
C TYR A 98 -5.22 -2.93 14.09
N LEU A 99 -3.89 -2.89 14.21
CA LEU A 99 -3.00 -3.38 13.15
C LEU A 99 -3.13 -4.90 12.94
N LYS A 100 -3.29 -5.70 14.00
CA LYS A 100 -3.59 -7.13 13.89
C LYS A 100 -4.91 -7.38 13.18
N ALA A 101 -5.97 -6.63 13.54
CA ALA A 101 -7.26 -6.73 12.85
C ALA A 101 -7.15 -6.38 11.36
N ALA A 102 -6.36 -5.36 11.01
CA ALA A 102 -6.08 -5.02 9.61
C ALA A 102 -5.36 -6.18 8.89
N TYR A 103 -4.34 -6.78 9.52
CA TYR A 103 -3.62 -7.92 8.96
C TYR A 103 -4.53 -9.12 8.71
N ASP A 104 -5.40 -9.44 9.66
CA ASP A 104 -6.39 -10.52 9.58
C ASP A 104 -7.43 -10.25 8.49
N ALA A 105 -7.75 -8.97 8.22
CA ALA A 105 -8.56 -8.54 7.08
C ALA A 105 -7.81 -8.53 5.73
N GLY A 106 -6.58 -9.05 5.69
CA GLY A 106 -5.78 -9.19 4.46
C GLY A 106 -4.96 -7.95 4.10
N VAL A 107 -4.93 -6.92 4.95
CA VAL A 107 -4.07 -5.74 4.74
C VAL A 107 -2.60 -6.12 4.90
N ARG A 108 -1.75 -5.60 4.01
CA ARG A 108 -0.30 -5.80 4.07
C ARG A 108 0.46 -4.47 4.21
N ASN A 109 -0.03 -3.38 3.60
CA ASN A 109 0.47 -2.00 3.75
C ASN A 109 -0.61 -0.99 4.12
N ILE A 110 -0.11 0.17 4.53
CA ILE A 110 -0.80 1.42 4.79
C ILE A 110 -0.11 2.53 3.98
N GLU A 111 -0.88 3.30 3.21
CA GLU A 111 -0.45 4.51 2.49
C GLU A 111 -1.64 5.49 2.38
N MET A 112 -1.61 6.45 1.46
CA MET A 112 -2.52 7.60 1.49
C MET A 112 -3.14 7.97 0.13
N GLU A 113 -2.92 7.19 -0.92
CA GLU A 113 -3.31 7.57 -2.28
C GLU A 113 -4.09 6.49 -3.05
N SER A 114 -4.00 5.22 -2.64
CA SER A 114 -4.51 4.10 -3.44
C SER A 114 -6.03 4.10 -3.62
N SER A 115 -6.80 4.60 -2.64
CA SER A 115 -8.27 4.53 -2.68
C SER A 115 -8.86 5.42 -3.78
N VAL A 116 -8.50 6.70 -3.81
CA VAL A 116 -8.93 7.64 -4.85
C VAL A 116 -8.38 7.23 -6.22
N PHE A 117 -7.13 6.76 -6.28
CA PHE A 117 -6.52 6.28 -7.51
C PHE A 117 -7.33 5.13 -8.12
N ALA A 118 -7.61 4.09 -7.33
CA ALA A 118 -8.39 2.94 -7.79
C ALA A 118 -9.81 3.34 -8.21
N ALA A 119 -10.49 4.17 -7.40
CA ALA A 119 -11.85 4.63 -7.71
C ALA A 119 -11.93 5.42 -9.02
N LEU A 120 -10.96 6.30 -9.31
CA LEU A 120 -10.93 7.08 -10.54
C LEU A 120 -10.57 6.24 -11.77
N CYS A 121 -9.64 5.29 -11.63
CA CYS A 121 -9.31 4.34 -12.70
C CYS A 121 -10.53 3.46 -13.06
N ASN A 122 -11.25 2.97 -12.05
CA ASN A 122 -12.48 2.20 -12.26
C ASN A 122 -13.54 2.99 -13.03
N LEU A 123 -13.77 4.26 -12.64
CA LEU A 123 -14.73 5.12 -13.31
C LEU A 123 -14.35 5.47 -14.76
N SER A 124 -13.06 5.49 -15.08
CA SER A 124 -12.56 5.84 -16.40
C SER A 124 -12.36 4.62 -17.32
N GLY A 125 -12.61 3.40 -16.82
CA GLY A 125 -12.38 2.16 -17.58
C GLY A 125 -10.90 1.87 -17.82
N VAL A 126 -10.00 2.43 -17.00
CA VAL A 126 -8.55 2.23 -17.12
C VAL A 126 -8.12 1.09 -16.20
N ARG A 127 -7.48 0.06 -16.75
CA ARG A 127 -6.83 -0.99 -15.95
C ARG A 127 -5.71 -0.36 -15.13
N ALA A 128 -5.70 -0.59 -13.82
CA ALA A 128 -4.76 0.04 -12.90
C ALA A 128 -4.23 -0.96 -11.87
N ALA A 129 -3.02 -0.67 -11.39
CA ALA A 129 -2.37 -1.39 -10.31
C ALA A 129 -1.60 -0.41 -9.41
N VAL A 130 -1.48 -0.75 -8.14
CA VAL A 130 -0.68 -0.01 -7.15
C VAL A 130 0.44 -0.92 -6.67
N VAL A 131 1.68 -0.44 -6.81
CA VAL A 131 2.89 -1.17 -6.42
C VAL A 131 3.69 -0.31 -5.44
N CYS A 132 3.80 -0.78 -4.21
CA CYS A 132 4.39 -0.04 -3.10
C CYS A 132 5.53 -0.85 -2.47
N VAL A 133 6.55 -0.18 -1.93
CA VAL A 133 7.64 -0.85 -1.18
C VAL A 133 7.56 -0.58 0.31
N THR A 134 7.98 -1.56 1.10
CA THR A 134 8.01 -1.48 2.54
C THR A 134 9.16 -0.72 3.13
N LEU A 135 8.88 0.18 4.08
CA LEU A 135 9.92 0.97 4.75
C LEU A 135 10.13 0.57 6.21
N LEU A 136 9.12 -0.02 6.87
CA LEU A 136 9.20 -0.57 8.22
C LEU A 136 8.02 -1.49 8.53
N ASN A 137 8.17 -2.37 9.52
CA ASN A 137 7.09 -3.16 10.10
C ASN A 137 6.42 -2.39 11.28
N ARG A 138 5.14 -2.03 11.15
CA ARG A 138 4.40 -1.22 12.14
C ARG A 138 4.02 -1.97 13.41
N LEU A 139 4.09 -3.30 13.39
CA LEU A 139 4.00 -4.09 14.61
C LEU A 139 5.26 -4.01 15.47
N GLU A 140 6.38 -3.56 14.91
CA GLU A 140 7.66 -3.43 15.62
C GLU A 140 8.00 -1.98 15.99
N GLY A 141 7.39 -1.00 15.33
CA GLY A 141 7.62 0.40 15.65
C GLY A 141 6.96 1.38 14.68
N ASP A 142 7.08 2.66 14.99
CA ASP A 142 6.58 3.73 14.12
C ASP A 142 7.72 4.41 13.35
N GLN A 143 8.90 4.55 13.94
CA GLN A 143 10.03 5.25 13.30
C GLN A 143 10.78 4.37 12.31
N ILE A 144 11.21 4.97 11.19
CA ILE A 144 12.09 4.30 10.22
C ILE A 144 13.51 4.34 10.81
N SER A 145 14.10 3.17 11.02
CA SER A 145 15.46 3.02 11.58
C SER A 145 16.52 2.65 10.53
N SER A 146 16.11 2.22 9.33
CA SER A 146 17.03 1.86 8.24
C SER A 146 17.88 3.05 7.78
N SER A 147 19.11 2.77 7.35
CA SER A 147 20.02 3.82 6.83
C SER A 147 19.50 4.43 5.53
N HIS A 148 20.01 5.62 5.20
CA HIS A 148 19.66 6.31 3.96
C HIS A 148 19.86 5.44 2.71
N ASP A 149 21.03 4.79 2.60
CA ASP A 149 21.38 3.96 1.44
C ASP A 149 20.43 2.77 1.27
N VAL A 150 20.03 2.14 2.38
CA VAL A 150 19.04 1.05 2.38
C VAL A 150 17.67 1.55 1.92
N LEU A 151 17.23 2.72 2.40
CA LEU A 151 15.96 3.31 1.99
C LEU A 151 15.95 3.73 0.51
N VAL A 152 17.09 4.20 -0.01
CA VAL A 152 17.25 4.51 -1.44
C VAL A 152 17.10 3.24 -2.26
N GLU A 153 17.69 2.13 -1.84
CA GLU A 153 17.54 0.83 -2.51
C GLU A 153 16.07 0.36 -2.48
N TYR A 154 15.40 0.41 -1.32
CA TYR A 154 13.98 0.06 -1.20
C TYR A 154 13.12 0.86 -2.19
N GLN A 155 13.30 2.18 -2.25
CA GLN A 155 12.53 3.07 -3.13
C GLN A 155 12.69 2.74 -4.63
N GLN A 156 13.75 2.03 -5.03
CA GLN A 156 13.95 1.60 -6.41
C GLN A 156 13.19 0.31 -6.74
N ARG A 157 12.82 -0.53 -5.76
CA ARG A 157 12.20 -1.84 -6.00
C ARG A 157 10.88 -1.76 -6.79
N PRO A 158 9.92 -0.86 -6.49
CA PRO A 158 8.72 -0.70 -7.30
C PRO A 158 9.04 -0.25 -8.73
N GLN A 159 10.04 0.63 -8.89
CA GLN A 159 10.46 1.15 -10.20
C GLN A 159 11.10 0.04 -11.04
N LYS A 160 11.93 -0.82 -10.43
CA LYS A 160 12.50 -2.01 -11.08
C LYS A 160 11.40 -2.94 -11.55
N LEU A 161 10.42 -3.26 -10.68
CA LEU A 161 9.32 -4.14 -11.01
C LEU A 161 8.46 -3.60 -12.17
N VAL A 162 8.00 -2.37 -12.05
CA VAL A 162 7.17 -1.72 -13.08
C VAL A 162 7.97 -1.53 -14.38
N GLY A 163 9.25 -1.19 -14.29
CA GLY A 163 10.14 -1.05 -15.45
C GLY A 163 10.32 -2.37 -16.20
N HIS A 164 10.48 -3.50 -15.50
CA HIS A 164 10.55 -4.82 -16.10
C HIS A 164 9.22 -5.20 -16.78
N PHE A 165 8.09 -4.98 -16.10
CA PHE A 165 6.77 -5.21 -16.68
C PHE A 165 6.57 -4.42 -17.97
N ILE A 166 6.91 -3.12 -17.99
CA ILE A 166 6.81 -2.28 -19.20
C ILE A 166 7.70 -2.83 -20.32
N LYS A 167 8.96 -3.20 -20.03
CA LYS A 167 9.85 -3.77 -21.05
C LYS A 167 9.28 -5.06 -21.64
N LYS A 168 8.69 -5.93 -20.81
CA LYS A 168 8.03 -7.16 -21.24
C LYS A 168 6.82 -6.89 -22.14
N CYS A 169 5.95 -5.96 -21.77
CA CYS A 169 4.81 -5.54 -22.60
C CYS A 169 5.24 -4.98 -23.97
N LEU A 170 6.43 -4.38 -24.05
CA LEU A 170 7.01 -3.86 -25.29
C LEU A 170 7.85 -4.88 -26.08
N GLY A 171 7.93 -6.14 -25.64
CA GLY A 171 8.74 -7.18 -26.28
C GLY A 171 10.25 -6.94 -26.20
N LYS A 172 10.72 -6.26 -25.15
CA LYS A 172 12.13 -5.91 -24.93
C LYS A 172 12.84 -6.76 -23.87
N VAL A 173 12.22 -7.87 -23.46
CA VAL A 173 12.73 -8.88 -22.50
C VAL A 173 12.41 -10.25 -23.08
#